data_AF-A0A2V5YMW5-F1
#
_entry.id   AF-A0A2V5YMW5-F1
#
_cell.length_a   1.000
_cell.length_b   1.000
_cell.length_c   1.000
_cell.angle_alpha   90.00
_cell.angle_beta   90.00
_cell.angle_gamma   90.00
#
_symmetry.space_group_name_H-M   'P 1'
#
loop_
_entity.id
_entity.type
_entity.pdbx_description
1 polymer ?
#
loop_
_entity_poly.entity_id
_entity_poly.type
_entity_poly.pdbx_seq_one_letter_code
_entity_poly.pdbx_strand_id
1 'polypeptide(L)'
;MSSLFLDSNASAKSMPERTEAPRSDVEATYKAREVEGVFDLYFYRPIGFWLARFFARLNMPPAGVSLLAGIFGVVAGHLYFYRDLSINVAGMVLHVCANAFDNADGQLARLTHRESREGRIIDSIADHLVFVSIYVHLTLRYLFEGSSPAICLLALAAGV
;
A
#
# COMPACT_ATOMS: atom_id res chain seq x y z
N MET A 1 55.90 49.96 -29.31
CA MET A 1 57.17 49.75 -28.57
C MET A 1 56.84 49.82 -27.09
N SER A 2 57.23 48.77 -26.38
CA SER A 2 56.88 48.40 -25.02
C SER A 2 57.50 49.26 -23.92
N SER A 3 56.81 49.37 -22.78
CA SER A 3 57.35 49.22 -21.40
C SER A 3 56.21 49.38 -20.38
N LEU A 4 55.83 48.34 -19.61
CA LEU A 4 56.25 48.05 -18.21
C LEU A 4 55.84 49.18 -17.23
N PHE A 5 55.14 48.98 -16.09
CA PHE A 5 55.28 47.98 -15.02
C PHE A 5 54.05 48.05 -14.05
N LEU A 6 53.65 46.87 -13.52
CA LEU A 6 52.95 46.48 -12.27
C LEU A 6 52.13 47.46 -11.39
N ASP A 7 50.90 47.04 -11.07
CA ASP A 7 50.36 46.89 -9.68
C ASP A 7 49.10 45.99 -9.76
N SER A 8 49.17 44.72 -9.34
CA SER A 8 48.91 44.16 -8.01
C SER A 8 47.43 44.15 -7.56
N ASN A 9 46.97 42.92 -7.30
CA ASN A 9 45.86 42.52 -6.43
C ASN A 9 44.46 42.29 -7.05
N ALA A 10 44.22 41.05 -7.49
CA ALA A 10 42.92 40.52 -7.88
C ALA A 10 42.47 39.42 -6.90
N SER A 11 41.25 39.62 -6.40
CA SER A 11 40.21 38.63 -6.04
C SER A 11 40.41 37.67 -4.87
N ALA A 12 39.45 37.79 -3.94
CA ALA A 12 39.24 37.03 -2.73
C ALA A 12 38.80 35.57 -2.98
N LYS A 13 39.16 34.68 -2.04
CA LYS A 13 38.39 33.44 -1.80
C LYS A 13 38.56 32.96 -0.35
N SER A 14 37.49 33.06 0.43
CA SER A 14 37.34 32.48 1.77
C SER A 14 36.86 31.03 1.70
N MET A 15 37.26 30.20 2.68
CA MET A 15 36.83 28.80 2.86
C MET A 15 36.16 28.62 4.23
N PRO A 16 35.18 27.70 4.37
CA PRO A 16 34.01 27.91 5.24
C PRO A 16 34.06 27.24 6.61
N GLU A 17 33.27 27.84 7.50
CA GLU A 17 32.81 27.37 8.81
C GLU A 17 31.92 26.11 8.65
N ARG A 18 32.24 25.03 9.38
CA ARG A 18 31.42 23.81 9.44
C ARG A 18 30.51 23.85 10.68
N THR A 19 29.26 24.21 10.45
CA THR A 19 28.16 24.06 11.41
C THR A 19 27.40 22.77 11.05
N GLU A 20 27.67 21.67 11.75
CA GLU A 20 26.78 20.51 11.72
C GLU A 20 25.64 20.73 12.72
N ALA A 21 24.47 21.08 12.18
CA ALA A 21 23.21 21.20 12.89
C ALA A 21 22.65 19.80 13.29
N PRO A 22 21.79 19.72 14.32
CA PRO A 22 21.35 18.44 14.89
C PRO A 22 20.42 17.69 13.93
N ARG A 23 20.63 16.36 13.77
CA ARG A 23 19.74 15.49 13.00
C ARG A 23 18.33 15.53 13.58
N SER A 24 17.36 15.97 12.78
CA SER A 24 15.95 16.09 13.18
C SER A 24 15.21 14.76 12.99
N ASP A 25 14.27 14.48 13.89
CA ASP A 25 13.35 13.32 13.93
C ASP A 25 12.47 13.12 12.67
N VAL A 26 12.68 13.94 11.64
CA VAL A 26 12.02 13.91 10.34
C VAL A 26 12.55 12.78 9.46
N GLU A 27 13.84 12.44 9.54
CA GLU A 27 14.45 11.33 8.75
C GLU A 27 13.89 9.95 9.12
N ALA A 28 13.40 9.77 10.34
CA ALA A 28 12.78 8.52 10.79
C ALA A 28 11.40 8.27 10.14
N THR A 29 10.70 9.33 9.71
CA THR A 29 9.36 9.25 9.12
C THR A 29 9.39 8.84 7.63
N TYR A 30 10.52 9.00 6.94
CA TYR A 30 10.64 8.67 5.51
C TYR A 30 10.79 7.16 5.22
N LYS A 31 11.29 6.37 6.17
CA LYS A 31 11.76 5.00 5.90
C LYS A 31 10.66 3.94 5.72
N ALA A 32 9.46 4.12 6.29
CA ALA A 32 8.37 3.16 6.11
C ALA A 32 7.69 3.31 4.74
N ARG A 33 7.37 4.57 4.36
CA ARG A 33 6.69 4.90 3.10
C ARG A 33 7.54 4.63 1.86
N GLU A 34 8.87 4.79 1.95
CA GLU A 34 9.76 4.42 0.84
C GLU A 34 9.89 2.90 0.69
N VAL A 35 9.96 2.13 1.78
CA VAL A 35 10.09 0.66 1.69
C VAL A 35 8.78 -0.01 1.27
N GLU A 36 7.65 0.40 1.86
CA GLU A 36 6.31 -0.01 1.41
C GLU A 36 6.09 0.40 -0.04
N GLY A 37 6.45 1.64 -0.40
CA GLY A 37 6.39 2.13 -1.76
C GLY A 37 7.23 1.31 -2.73
N VAL A 38 8.46 0.91 -2.38
CA VAL A 38 9.32 0.09 -3.25
C VAL A 38 8.77 -1.33 -3.39
N PHE A 39 8.33 -1.97 -2.31
CA PHE A 39 7.78 -3.33 -2.40
C PHE A 39 6.48 -3.37 -3.21
N ASP A 40 5.58 -2.40 -2.98
CA ASP A 40 4.33 -2.27 -3.71
C ASP A 40 4.56 -1.92 -5.21
N LEU A 41 5.55 -1.05 -5.48
CA LEU A 41 5.92 -0.67 -6.86
C LEU A 41 6.62 -1.80 -7.63
N TYR A 42 7.44 -2.62 -6.97
CA TYR A 42 8.23 -3.67 -7.64
C TYR A 42 7.56 -5.05 -7.65
N PHE A 43 6.71 -5.38 -6.68
CA PHE A 43 5.99 -6.66 -6.68
C PHE A 43 4.56 -6.51 -7.19
N TYR A 44 3.76 -5.65 -6.58
CA TYR A 44 2.33 -5.59 -6.88
C TYR A 44 2.04 -4.95 -8.25
N ARG A 45 2.78 -3.93 -8.67
CA ARG A 45 2.55 -3.32 -9.99
C ARG A 45 2.81 -4.25 -11.19
N PRO A 46 3.96 -4.95 -11.31
CA PRO A 46 4.16 -5.84 -12.47
C PRO A 46 3.22 -7.03 -12.47
N ILE A 47 2.92 -7.59 -11.30
CA ILE A 47 1.94 -8.70 -11.16
C ILE A 47 0.54 -8.20 -11.53
N GLY A 48 0.13 -7.04 -10.98
CA GLY A 48 -1.13 -6.38 -11.28
C GLY A 48 -1.27 -6.04 -12.76
N PHE A 49 -0.19 -5.63 -13.43
CA PHE A 49 -0.21 -5.34 -14.87
C PHE A 49 -0.39 -6.60 -15.71
N TRP A 50 0.30 -7.67 -15.33
CA TRP A 50 0.15 -8.96 -16.00
C TRP A 50 -1.27 -9.51 -15.83
N LEU A 51 -1.82 -9.43 -14.62
CA LEU A 51 -3.21 -9.76 -14.31
C LEU A 51 -4.20 -8.87 -15.08
N ALA A 52 -3.96 -7.57 -15.16
CA ALA A 52 -4.80 -6.64 -15.91
C ALA A 52 -4.84 -7.02 -17.40
N ARG A 53 -3.70 -7.39 -18.01
CA ARG A 53 -3.69 -7.91 -19.40
C ARG A 53 -4.42 -9.24 -19.53
N PHE A 54 -4.29 -10.12 -18.54
CA PHE A 54 -5.01 -11.39 -18.50
C PHE A 54 -6.53 -11.16 -18.47
N PHE A 55 -7.02 -10.33 -17.56
CA PHE A 55 -8.44 -10.00 -17.45
C PHE A 55 -8.97 -9.20 -18.66
N ALA A 56 -8.14 -8.35 -19.28
CA ALA A 56 -8.48 -7.68 -20.52
C ALA A 56 -8.74 -8.68 -21.65
N ARG A 57 -7.93 -9.74 -21.76
CA ARG A 57 -8.15 -10.82 -22.75
C ARG A 57 -9.43 -11.61 -22.47
N LEU A 58 -9.81 -11.74 -21.21
CA LEU A 58 -11.07 -12.37 -20.80
C LEU A 58 -12.29 -11.46 -20.96
N ASN A 59 -12.12 -10.22 -21.44
CA ASN A 59 -13.16 -9.19 -21.52
C ASN A 59 -13.86 -8.90 -20.17
N MET A 60 -13.18 -9.16 -19.06
CA MET A 60 -13.74 -8.95 -17.73
C MET A 60 -13.87 -7.44 -17.44
N PRO A 61 -14.98 -6.96 -16.85
CA PRO A 61 -15.09 -5.57 -16.44
C PRO A 61 -14.23 -5.28 -15.20
N PRO A 62 -13.65 -4.07 -15.04
CA PRO A 62 -12.85 -3.70 -13.86
C PRO A 62 -13.58 -3.95 -12.53
N ALA A 63 -14.84 -3.52 -12.42
CA ALA A 63 -15.65 -3.74 -11.22
C ALA A 63 -15.86 -5.23 -10.88
N GLY A 64 -15.80 -6.12 -11.87
CA GLY A 64 -15.84 -7.57 -11.64
C GLY A 64 -14.55 -8.08 -11.00
N VAL A 65 -13.41 -7.51 -11.36
CA VAL A 65 -12.11 -7.82 -10.75
C VAL A 65 -12.06 -7.27 -9.32
N SER A 66 -12.57 -6.06 -9.06
CA SER A 66 -12.73 -5.51 -7.71
C SER A 66 -13.61 -6.40 -6.82
N LEU A 67 -14.72 -6.91 -7.35
CA LEU A 67 -15.56 -7.85 -6.62
C LEU A 67 -14.82 -9.16 -6.28
N LEU A 68 -14.01 -9.67 -7.21
CA LEU A 68 -13.18 -10.85 -6.97
C LEU A 68 -12.15 -10.59 -5.87
N ALA A 69 -11.50 -9.42 -5.89
CA ALA A 69 -10.59 -8.97 -4.83
C ALA A 69 -11.29 -8.97 -3.47
N GLY A 70 -12.48 -8.35 -3.41
CA GLY A 70 -13.30 -8.30 -2.20
C GLY A 70 -13.68 -9.68 -1.66
N ILE A 71 -14.09 -10.62 -2.53
CA ILE A 71 -14.40 -12.01 -2.12
C ILE A 71 -13.18 -12.68 -1.50
N PHE A 72 -12.02 -12.58 -2.15
CA PHE A 72 -10.78 -13.18 -1.64
C PHE A 72 -10.39 -12.57 -0.29
N GLY A 73 -10.48 -11.25 -0.15
CA GLY A 73 -10.15 -10.56 1.09
C GLY A 73 -11.13 -10.88 2.23
N VAL A 74 -12.43 -11.00 1.95
CA VAL A 74 -13.44 -11.41 2.95
C VAL A 74 -13.19 -12.84 3.43
N VAL A 75 -12.92 -13.76 2.50
CA VAL A 75 -12.58 -15.16 2.85
C VAL A 75 -11.27 -15.19 3.66
N ALA A 76 -10.26 -14.41 3.29
CA ALA A 76 -9.03 -14.29 4.07
C ALA A 76 -9.29 -13.83 5.51
N GLY A 77 -10.10 -12.76 5.67
CA GLY A 77 -10.53 -12.29 6.99
C GLY A 77 -11.21 -13.39 7.80
N HIS A 78 -12.11 -14.16 7.17
CA HIS A 78 -12.75 -15.30 7.81
C HIS A 78 -11.74 -16.37 8.26
N LEU A 79 -10.72 -16.68 7.46
CA LEU A 79 -9.69 -17.66 7.84
C LEU A 79 -8.87 -17.22 9.07
N TYR A 80 -8.68 -15.92 9.29
CA TYR A 80 -7.98 -15.41 10.48
C TYR A 80 -8.73 -15.63 11.79
N PHE A 81 -10.03 -15.97 11.74
CA PHE A 81 -10.80 -16.39 12.90
C PHE A 81 -10.24 -17.65 13.55
N TYR A 82 -9.70 -18.59 12.77
CA TYR A 82 -9.28 -19.89 13.27
C TYR A 82 -7.89 -19.83 13.91
N ARG A 83 -7.67 -20.60 14.98
CA ARG A 83 -6.37 -20.70 15.69
C ARG A 83 -5.44 -21.77 15.09
N ASP A 84 -5.35 -21.83 13.77
CA ASP A 84 -4.48 -22.79 13.07
C ASP A 84 -3.52 -22.04 12.14
N LEU A 85 -2.21 -22.29 12.31
CA LEU A 85 -1.19 -21.59 11.52
C LEU A 85 -1.36 -21.83 10.02
N SER A 86 -1.67 -23.06 9.61
CA SER A 86 -1.86 -23.42 8.20
C SER A 86 -3.06 -22.69 7.60
N ILE A 87 -4.16 -22.59 8.33
CA ILE A 87 -5.35 -21.83 7.92
C ILE A 87 -5.03 -20.33 7.82
N ASN A 88 -4.26 -19.78 8.76
CA ASN A 88 -3.87 -18.36 8.72
C ASN A 88 -2.90 -18.08 7.56
N VAL A 89 -1.97 -19.00 7.24
CA VAL A 89 -1.11 -18.89 6.06
C VAL A 89 -1.95 -18.92 4.78
N ALA A 90 -2.96 -19.80 4.68
CA ALA A 90 -3.89 -19.80 3.56
C ALA A 90 -4.67 -18.47 3.46
N GLY A 91 -5.10 -17.91 4.59
CA GLY A 91 -5.69 -16.57 4.67
C GLY A 91 -4.75 -15.48 4.15
N MET A 92 -3.48 -15.52 4.56
CA MET A 92 -2.45 -14.58 4.09
C MET A 92 -2.25 -14.67 2.57
N VAL A 93 -2.20 -15.87 2.01
CA VAL A 93 -2.09 -16.07 0.55
C VAL A 93 -3.32 -15.49 -0.16
N LEU A 94 -4.53 -15.75 0.33
CA LEU A 94 -5.76 -15.20 -0.25
C LEU A 94 -5.79 -13.67 -0.16
N HIS A 95 -5.33 -13.09 0.95
CA HIS A 95 -5.25 -11.65 1.14
C HIS A 95 -4.25 -11.01 0.16
N VAL A 96 -3.08 -11.63 -0.01
CA VAL A 96 -2.09 -11.19 -1.02
C VAL A 96 -2.68 -11.24 -2.43
N CYS A 97 -3.44 -12.28 -2.75
CA CYS A 97 -4.16 -12.37 -4.02
C CYS A 97 -5.22 -11.28 -4.19
N ALA A 98 -5.98 -10.95 -3.14
CA ALA A 98 -6.95 -9.86 -3.15
C ALA A 98 -6.27 -8.52 -3.50
N ASN A 99 -5.17 -8.19 -2.83
CA ASN A 99 -4.40 -6.97 -3.10
C ASN A 99 -3.83 -6.94 -4.52
N ALA A 100 -3.49 -8.10 -5.09
CA ALA A 100 -3.03 -8.20 -6.48
C ALA A 100 -4.17 -7.96 -7.48
N PHE A 101 -5.40 -8.43 -7.18
CA PHE A 101 -6.57 -8.19 -8.00
C PHE A 101 -7.05 -6.73 -7.93
N ASP A 102 -7.02 -6.12 -6.76
CA ASP A 102 -7.28 -4.68 -6.55
C ASP A 102 -6.34 -3.82 -7.41
N ASN A 103 -5.03 -4.06 -7.31
CA ASN A 103 -4.05 -3.41 -8.19
C ASN A 103 -4.31 -3.66 -9.69
N ALA A 104 -4.80 -4.86 -10.03
CA ALA A 104 -5.10 -5.24 -11.42
C ALA A 104 -6.36 -4.55 -11.96
N ASP A 105 -7.39 -4.31 -11.14
CA ASP A 105 -8.63 -3.68 -11.60
C ASP A 105 -8.41 -2.22 -12.03
N GLY A 106 -7.60 -1.47 -11.27
CA GLY A 106 -7.34 -0.06 -11.55
C GLY A 106 -6.44 0.07 -12.76
N GLN A 107 -5.49 -0.87 -12.93
CA GLN A 107 -4.69 -0.96 -14.13
C GLN A 107 -5.52 -1.41 -15.34
N LEU A 108 -6.47 -2.33 -15.18
CA LEU A 108 -7.39 -2.78 -16.22
C LEU A 108 -8.32 -1.65 -16.68
N ALA A 109 -8.84 -0.85 -15.74
CA ALA A 109 -9.68 0.31 -16.04
C ALA A 109 -8.92 1.34 -16.90
N ARG A 110 -7.66 1.63 -16.55
CA ARG A 110 -6.76 2.49 -17.34
C ARG A 110 -6.45 1.90 -18.71
N LEU A 111 -6.11 0.60 -18.77
CA LEU A 111 -5.76 -0.09 -20.01
C LEU A 111 -6.92 -0.21 -21.00
N THR A 112 -8.15 -0.35 -20.51
CA THR A 112 -9.35 -0.52 -21.34
C THR A 112 -10.14 0.78 -21.54
N HIS A 113 -9.68 1.90 -20.96
CA HIS A 113 -10.40 3.17 -20.92
C HIS A 113 -11.83 3.04 -20.35
N ARG A 114 -12.01 2.15 -19.35
CA ARG A 114 -13.29 1.87 -18.67
C ARG A 114 -13.36 2.42 -17.26
N GLU A 115 -12.62 3.49 -16.99
CA GLU A 115 -12.71 4.20 -15.71
C GLU A 115 -14.12 4.80 -15.53
N SER A 116 -14.75 4.54 -14.39
CA SER A 116 -16.09 5.06 -14.09
C SER A 116 -16.21 5.48 -12.63
N ARG A 117 -17.12 6.41 -12.34
CA ARG A 117 -17.40 6.83 -10.97
C ARG A 117 -18.01 5.70 -10.15
N GLU A 118 -18.95 4.98 -10.73
CA GLU A 118 -19.59 3.82 -10.09
C GLU A 118 -18.59 2.71 -9.78
N GLY A 119 -17.68 2.41 -10.72
CA GLY A 119 -16.60 1.44 -10.50
C GLY A 119 -15.72 1.80 -9.31
N ARG A 120 -15.36 3.08 -9.14
CA ARG A 120 -14.59 3.54 -7.97
C ARG A 120 -15.36 3.43 -6.65
N ILE A 121 -16.68 3.56 -6.69
CA ILE A 121 -17.51 3.37 -5.49
C ILE A 121 -17.54 1.89 -5.11
N ILE A 122 -17.73 0.99 -6.09
CA ILE A 122 -17.73 -0.47 -5.87
C ILE A 122 -16.38 -0.92 -5.31
N ASP A 123 -15.30 -0.44 -5.91
CA ASP A 123 -13.92 -0.68 -5.47
C ASP A 123 -13.71 -0.29 -4.01
N SER A 124 -14.05 0.97 -3.67
CA SER A 124 -13.96 1.47 -2.29
C SER A 124 -14.82 0.67 -1.31
N ILE A 125 -16.03 0.25 -1.69
CA ILE A 125 -16.89 -0.57 -0.84
C ILE A 125 -16.28 -1.96 -0.64
N ALA A 126 -15.76 -2.59 -1.70
CA ALA A 126 -15.13 -3.90 -1.63
C ALA A 126 -13.93 -3.88 -0.68
N ASP A 127 -13.08 -2.87 -0.78
CA ASP A 127 -11.92 -2.67 0.10
C ASP A 127 -12.35 -2.50 1.58
N HIS A 128 -13.35 -1.67 1.85
CA HIS A 128 -13.90 -1.52 3.22
C HIS A 128 -14.46 -2.83 3.77
N LEU A 129 -15.14 -3.65 2.95
CA LEU A 129 -15.66 -4.94 3.38
C LEU A 129 -14.54 -5.91 3.76
N VAL A 130 -13.39 -5.87 3.07
CA VAL A 130 -12.22 -6.67 3.42
C VAL A 130 -11.67 -6.27 4.78
N PHE A 131 -11.46 -4.97 5.01
CA PHE A 131 -10.99 -4.45 6.30
C PHE A 131 -11.94 -4.82 7.45
N VAL A 132 -13.25 -4.59 7.26
CA VAL A 132 -14.27 -4.96 8.24
C VAL A 132 -14.25 -6.46 8.52
N SER A 133 -14.15 -7.31 7.49
CA SER A 133 -14.07 -8.76 7.66
C SER A 133 -12.89 -9.16 8.54
N ILE A 134 -11.70 -8.62 8.26
CA ILE A 134 -10.49 -8.93 9.03
C ILE A 134 -10.64 -8.51 10.48
N TYR A 135 -11.06 -7.26 10.74
CA TYR A 135 -11.20 -6.77 12.10
C TYR A 135 -12.26 -7.54 12.89
N VAL A 136 -13.41 -7.83 12.29
CA VAL A 136 -14.49 -8.58 12.94
C VAL A 136 -14.02 -9.98 13.31
N HIS A 137 -13.43 -10.74 12.37
CA HIS A 137 -13.02 -12.12 12.63
C HIS A 137 -11.87 -12.21 13.62
N LEU A 138 -10.88 -11.31 13.54
CA LEU A 138 -9.78 -11.29 14.48
C LEU A 138 -10.28 -10.91 15.89
N THR A 139 -11.18 -9.93 15.99
CA THR A 139 -11.78 -9.53 17.27
C THR A 139 -12.61 -10.64 17.87
N LEU A 140 -13.47 -11.29 17.07
CA LEU A 140 -14.27 -12.43 17.52
C LEU A 140 -13.37 -13.54 18.05
N ARG A 141 -12.29 -13.88 17.35
CA ARG A 141 -11.29 -14.84 17.82
C ARG A 141 -10.78 -14.47 19.21
N TYR A 142 -10.33 -13.24 19.43
CA TYR A 142 -9.85 -12.80 20.75
C TYR A 142 -10.94 -12.83 21.84
N LEU A 143 -12.18 -12.47 21.51
CA LEU A 143 -13.31 -12.54 22.45
C LEU A 143 -13.63 -13.97 22.87
N PHE A 144 -13.64 -14.93 21.93
CA PHE A 144 -13.86 -16.35 22.25
C PHE A 144 -12.74 -16.93 23.13
N GLU A 145 -11.56 -16.31 23.14
CA GLU A 145 -10.45 -16.67 24.01
C GLU A 145 -10.56 -16.10 25.44
N GLY A 146 -11.62 -15.35 25.74
CA GLY A 146 -11.85 -14.74 27.05
C GLY A 146 -11.11 -13.42 27.25
N SER A 147 -10.63 -12.82 26.16
CA SER A 147 -10.03 -11.48 26.21
C SER A 147 -11.08 -10.44 26.61
N SER A 148 -10.62 -9.32 27.20
CA SER A 148 -11.51 -8.23 27.58
C SER A 148 -12.33 -7.74 26.38
N PRO A 149 -13.65 -7.52 26.54
CA PRO A 149 -14.49 -6.89 25.51
C PRO A 149 -14.00 -5.52 25.04
N ALA A 150 -13.07 -4.89 25.78
CA ALA A 150 -12.40 -3.66 25.37
C ALA A 150 -11.68 -3.78 24.02
N ILE A 151 -11.32 -5.00 23.57
CA ILE A 151 -10.75 -5.21 22.22
C ILE A 151 -11.73 -4.77 21.12
N CYS A 152 -13.04 -4.83 21.36
CA CYS A 152 -14.03 -4.29 20.43
C CYS A 152 -13.86 -2.78 20.21
N LEU A 153 -13.43 -2.03 21.22
CA LEU A 153 -13.19 -0.58 21.08
C LEU A 153 -11.97 -0.31 20.20
N LEU A 154 -10.92 -1.14 20.31
CA LEU A 154 -9.76 -1.07 19.44
C LEU A 154 -10.12 -1.43 17.99
N ALA A 155 -10.93 -2.47 17.80
CA ALA A 155 -11.39 -2.88 16.48
C ALA A 155 -12.29 -1.82 15.82
N LEU A 156 -13.19 -1.20 16.60
CA LEU A 156 -14.03 -0.10 16.12
C LEU A 156 -13.18 1.14 15.79
N ALA A 157 -12.20 1.48 16.63
CA ALA A 157 -11.30 2.60 16.36
C ALA A 157 -10.40 2.38 15.14
N ALA A 158 -10.01 1.13 14.86
CA ALA A 158 -9.19 0.79 13.69
C ALA A 158 -10.01 0.68 12.38
N GLY A 159 -11.33 0.54 12.48
CA GLY A 159 -12.24 0.39 11.34
C GLY A 159 -12.98 1.67 10.92
N VAL A 160 -12.70 2.82 11.56
CA VAL A 160 -13.22 4.17 11.23
C VAL A 160 -12.09 5.01 10.65
#